data_AF-B1Y040-F1
#
_entry.id   AF-B1Y040-F1
#
_cell.length_a   1.000
_cell.length_b   1.000
_cell.length_c   1.000
_cell.angle_alpha   90.00
_cell.angle_beta   90.00
_cell.angle_gamma   90.00
#
_symmetry.space_group_name_H-M   'P 1'
#
loop_
_entity.id
_entity.type
_entity.pdbx_description
1 polymer ?
#
loop_
_entity_poly.entity_id
_entity_poly.type
_entity_poly.pdbx_seq_one_letter_code
_entity_poly.pdbx_strand_id
1 'polypeptide(L)'
;MFNRPGLVMQTTDSLLASSTAVAAAAPRRDTRAWTLQVWLSFAIAVTLCGTGLAWLPGVDLDRAFMVMGYLFCLCSAFVLSKHVRDQQQTRSETTPMWSAVVWGGFMLAMALTAWGLWRMDIQPVWKAYLAVSWLFLISTVFTLAKTLRDAHDVRQYERRMQQRAAALGTDA
;
A
#
# COMPACT_ATOMS: atom_id res chain seq x y z
N MET A 1 -39.97 6.86 -53.65
CA MET A 1 -40.06 6.04 -52.43
C MET A 1 -38.70 5.43 -52.11
N PHE A 2 -37.85 6.10 -51.35
CA PHE A 2 -36.95 5.41 -50.42
C PHE A 2 -36.46 6.40 -49.37
N ASN A 3 -37.39 6.70 -48.46
CA ASN A 3 -37.10 7.33 -47.19
C ASN A 3 -36.26 6.34 -46.36
N ARG A 4 -35.01 6.67 -46.02
CA ARG A 4 -34.22 5.95 -45.01
C ARG A 4 -34.11 6.81 -43.74
N PRO A 5 -35.16 6.85 -42.88
CA PRO A 5 -35.14 7.62 -41.65
C PRO A 5 -34.45 6.82 -40.52
N GLY A 6 -33.15 6.51 -40.65
CA GLY A 6 -32.48 5.63 -39.68
C GLY A 6 -30.99 5.80 -39.44
N LEU A 7 -30.29 6.72 -40.13
CA LEU A 7 -28.82 6.79 -40.06
C LEU A 7 -28.25 7.95 -39.24
N VAL A 8 -29.11 8.86 -38.75
CA VAL A 8 -28.68 10.05 -37.97
C VAL A 8 -28.80 9.83 -36.45
N MET A 9 -29.63 8.87 -36.01
CA MET A 9 -29.93 8.67 -34.57
C MET A 9 -28.86 7.85 -33.81
N GLN A 10 -27.99 7.11 -34.51
CA GLN A 10 -27.07 6.15 -33.85
C GLN A 10 -25.73 6.79 -33.41
N THR A 11 -25.34 7.91 -34.02
CA THR A 11 -24.04 8.57 -33.78
C THR A 11 -24.07 9.49 -32.55
N THR A 12 -25.21 10.11 -32.25
CA THR A 12 -25.39 10.95 -31.06
C THR A 12 -25.48 10.12 -29.78
N ASP A 13 -26.15 8.98 -29.82
CA ASP A 13 -26.29 8.08 -28.65
C ASP A 13 -24.98 7.39 -28.28
N SER A 14 -24.15 7.03 -29.28
CA SER A 14 -22.83 6.44 -29.05
C SER A 14 -21.81 7.45 -28.51
N LEU A 15 -21.90 8.73 -28.90
CA LEU A 15 -21.07 9.81 -28.35
C LEU A 15 -21.51 10.22 -26.94
N LEU A 16 -22.82 10.25 -26.64
CA LEU A 16 -23.34 10.48 -25.29
C LEU A 16 -23.05 9.31 -24.34
N ALA A 17 -23.13 8.07 -24.82
CA ALA A 17 -22.72 6.88 -24.08
C ALA A 17 -21.20 6.88 -23.81
N SER A 18 -20.40 7.30 -24.79
CA SER A 18 -18.95 7.46 -24.61
C SER A 18 -18.62 8.60 -23.64
N SER A 19 -19.37 9.72 -23.70
CA SER A 19 -19.17 10.88 -22.81
C SER A 19 -19.59 10.60 -21.37
N THR A 20 -20.70 9.88 -21.16
CA THR A 20 -21.15 9.44 -19.82
C THR A 20 -20.23 8.35 -19.23
N ALA A 21 -19.71 7.42 -20.05
CA ALA A 21 -18.73 6.44 -19.60
C ALA A 21 -17.39 7.08 -19.19
N VAL A 22 -16.95 8.13 -19.88
CA VAL A 22 -15.71 8.88 -19.54
C VAL A 22 -15.91 9.79 -18.32
N ALA A 23 -17.11 10.38 -18.13
CA ALA A 23 -17.43 11.19 -16.95
C ALA A 23 -17.61 10.36 -15.66
N ALA A 24 -18.05 9.10 -15.77
CA ALA A 24 -18.21 8.19 -14.63
C ALA A 24 -16.87 7.70 -14.03
N ALA A 25 -15.75 7.89 -14.72
CA ALA A 25 -14.42 7.48 -14.29
C ALA A 25 -13.53 8.64 -13.83
N ALA A 26 -14.12 9.78 -13.41
CA ALA A 26 -13.34 10.78 -12.69
C ALA A 26 -12.83 10.14 -11.38
N PRO A 27 -11.52 9.97 -11.18
CA PRO A 27 -10.99 9.37 -9.96
C PRO A 27 -11.44 10.23 -8.78
N ARG A 28 -12.29 9.66 -7.93
CA ARG A 28 -12.70 10.30 -6.69
C ARG A 28 -11.43 10.64 -5.94
N ARG A 29 -11.27 11.92 -5.63
CA ARG A 29 -10.21 12.42 -4.75
C ARG A 29 -10.48 11.78 -3.40
N ASP A 30 -9.86 10.64 -3.12
CA ASP A 30 -9.83 10.11 -1.76
C ASP A 30 -9.20 11.20 -0.90
N THR A 31 -10.09 11.80 -0.12
CA THR A 31 -9.86 13.10 0.51
C THR A 31 -8.71 12.93 1.48
N ARG A 32 -7.87 13.95 1.66
CA ARG A 32 -6.74 13.93 2.62
C ARG A 32 -7.16 13.44 4.02
N ALA A 33 -8.45 13.56 4.36
CA ALA A 33 -9.12 12.97 5.50
C ALA A 33 -8.98 11.43 5.61
N TRP A 34 -9.16 10.68 4.52
CA TRP A 34 -9.00 9.21 4.51
C TRP A 34 -7.54 8.81 4.69
N THR A 35 -6.60 9.49 4.04
CA THR A 35 -5.16 9.25 4.25
C THR A 35 -4.74 9.57 5.69
N LEU A 36 -5.28 10.65 6.28
CA LEU A 36 -5.05 10.99 7.69
C LEU A 36 -5.60 9.91 8.63
N GLN A 37 -6.74 9.31 8.31
CA GLN A 37 -7.31 8.19 9.07
C GLN A 37 -6.41 6.95 9.03
N VAL A 38 -5.89 6.58 7.86
CA VAL A 38 -4.93 5.46 7.74
C VAL A 38 -3.65 5.75 8.51
N TRP A 39 -3.16 7.00 8.45
CA TRP A 39 -2.01 7.44 9.23
C TRP A 39 -2.25 7.36 10.74
N LEU A 40 -3.46 7.71 11.19
CA LEU A 40 -3.85 7.59 12.59
C LEU A 40 -3.86 6.13 13.04
N SER A 41 -4.43 5.21 12.25
CA SER A 41 -4.38 3.78 12.54
C SER A 41 -2.94 3.25 12.60
N PHE A 42 -2.06 3.74 11.73
CA PHE A 42 -0.64 3.39 11.75
C PHE A 42 0.07 3.88 13.01
N ALA A 43 -0.18 5.13 13.41
CA ALA A 43 0.36 5.68 14.64
C ALA A 43 -0.16 4.89 15.87
N ILE A 44 -1.44 4.52 15.89
CA ILE A 44 -2.02 3.67 16.94
C ILE A 44 -1.36 2.30 16.96
N ALA A 45 -1.12 1.66 15.80
CA ALA A 45 -0.46 0.36 15.75
C ALA A 45 0.97 0.42 16.30
N VAL A 46 1.76 1.41 15.90
CA VAL A 46 3.14 1.61 16.37
C VAL A 46 3.17 1.91 17.87
N THR A 47 2.27 2.77 18.35
CA THR A 47 2.20 3.11 19.78
C THR A 47 1.74 1.94 20.63
N LEU A 48 0.77 1.15 20.17
CA LEU A 48 0.29 -0.05 20.87
C LEU A 48 1.38 -1.12 20.98
N CYS A 49 2.16 -1.28 19.90
CA CYS A 49 3.30 -2.19 19.85
C CYS A 49 4.45 -1.71 20.75
N GLY A 50 4.81 -0.43 20.67
CA GLY A 50 5.84 0.20 21.50
C GLY A 50 5.49 0.16 22.99
N THR A 51 4.23 0.41 23.33
CA THR A 51 3.74 0.29 24.71
C THR A 51 3.78 -1.17 25.19
N GLY A 52 3.44 -2.12 24.33
CA GLY A 52 3.59 -3.56 24.59
C GLY A 52 5.01 -3.98 24.93
N LEU A 53 5.99 -3.41 24.23
CA LEU A 53 7.41 -3.64 24.48
C LEU A 53 7.89 -2.93 25.77
N ALA A 54 7.39 -1.72 26.02
CA ALA A 54 7.73 -0.88 27.17
C ALA A 54 7.17 -1.38 28.51
N TRP A 55 6.09 -2.18 28.50
CA TRP A 55 5.50 -2.78 29.71
C TRP A 55 5.95 -4.22 30.00
N LEU A 56 6.84 -4.79 29.19
CA LEU A 56 7.31 -6.17 29.36
C LEU A 56 8.24 -6.33 30.58
N PRO A 57 7.87 -7.08 31.64
CA PRO A 57 8.81 -7.48 32.69
C PRO A 57 9.69 -8.61 32.17
N GLY A 58 10.80 -8.27 31.53
CA GLY A 58 11.79 -9.21 30.99
C GLY A 58 13.19 -8.62 31.05
N VAL A 59 14.22 -9.47 30.93
CA VAL A 59 15.62 -9.04 30.90
C VAL A 59 15.79 -7.99 29.80
N ASP A 60 16.45 -6.86 30.10
CA ASP A 60 16.59 -5.74 29.15
C ASP A 60 17.15 -6.16 27.79
N LEU A 61 17.98 -7.21 27.76
CA LEU A 61 18.54 -7.80 26.56
C LEU A 61 17.49 -8.41 25.62
N ASP A 62 16.51 -9.16 26.14
CA ASP A 62 15.45 -9.76 25.33
C ASP A 62 14.49 -8.70 24.80
N ARG A 63 14.25 -7.64 25.59
CA ARG A 63 13.44 -6.49 25.19
C ARG A 63 14.11 -5.71 24.06
N ALA A 64 15.41 -5.44 24.18
CA ALA A 64 16.18 -4.78 23.15
C ALA A 64 16.23 -5.61 21.85
N PHE A 65 16.44 -6.92 21.96
CA PHE A 65 16.40 -7.84 20.82
C PHE A 65 15.03 -7.82 20.11
N MET A 66 13.95 -7.81 20.87
CA MET A 66 12.59 -7.69 20.35
C MET A 66 12.37 -6.37 19.59
N VAL A 67 12.74 -5.24 20.20
CA VAL A 67 12.58 -3.92 19.54
C VAL A 67 13.34 -3.91 18.21
N MET A 68 14.57 -4.40 18.17
CA MET A 68 15.36 -4.48 16.94
C MET A 68 14.73 -5.42 15.90
N GLY A 69 14.19 -6.57 16.32
CA GLY A 69 13.46 -7.49 15.44
C GLY A 69 12.20 -6.88 14.82
N TYR A 70 11.40 -6.17 15.60
CA TYR A 70 10.21 -5.46 15.11
C TYR A 70 10.57 -4.32 14.16
N LEU A 71 11.61 -3.54 14.47
CA LEU A 71 12.10 -2.48 13.58
C LEU A 71 12.64 -3.06 12.27
N PHE A 72 13.38 -4.16 12.33
CA PHE A 72 13.86 -4.87 11.14
C PHE A 72 12.71 -5.41 10.29
N CYS A 73 11.68 -5.98 10.93
CA CYS A 73 10.46 -6.45 10.26
C CYS A 73 9.70 -5.28 9.59
N LEU A 74 9.54 -4.17 10.29
CA LEU A 74 8.92 -2.94 9.77
C LEU A 74 9.69 -2.42 8.55
N CYS A 75 11.02 -2.28 8.65
CA CYS A 75 11.88 -1.90 7.53
C CYS A 75 11.75 -2.87 6.35
N SER A 76 11.73 -4.18 6.61
CA SER A 76 11.59 -5.21 5.58
C SER A 76 10.24 -5.15 4.86
N ALA A 77 9.15 -4.87 5.60
CA ALA A 77 7.82 -4.66 5.02
C ALA A 77 7.78 -3.40 4.13
N PHE A 78 8.43 -2.31 4.54
CA PHE A 78 8.61 -1.13 3.68
C PHE A 78 9.45 -1.45 2.43
N VAL A 79 10.53 -2.23 2.57
CA VAL A 79 11.37 -2.67 1.45
C VAL A 79 10.58 -3.50 0.44
N LEU A 80 9.70 -4.38 0.91
CA LEU A 80 8.80 -5.15 0.05
C LEU A 80 7.79 -4.22 -0.65
N SER A 81 7.24 -3.22 0.06
CA SER A 81 6.31 -2.28 -0.54
C SER A 81 6.94 -1.44 -1.68
N LYS A 82 8.18 -0.97 -1.51
CA LYS A 82 8.90 -0.25 -2.57
C LYS A 82 9.26 -1.18 -3.73
N HIS A 83 9.55 -2.45 -3.46
CA HIS A 83 9.86 -3.45 -4.49
C HIS A 83 8.64 -3.73 -5.37
N VAL A 84 7.48 -3.92 -4.74
CA VAL A 84 6.21 -4.09 -5.44
C VAL A 84 5.87 -2.84 -6.25
N ARG A 85 6.22 -1.64 -5.75
CA ARG A 85 6.09 -0.38 -6.50
C ARG A 85 6.99 -0.37 -7.74
N ASP A 86 8.27 -0.74 -7.58
CA ASP A 86 9.25 -0.78 -8.68
C ASP A 86 8.84 -1.78 -9.76
N GLN A 87 8.40 -2.98 -9.38
CA GLN A 87 7.92 -4.01 -10.33
C GLN A 87 6.74 -3.55 -11.18
N GLN A 88 5.89 -2.66 -10.66
CA GLN A 88 4.74 -2.13 -11.40
C GLN A 88 5.17 -1.13 -12.49
N GLN A 89 6.27 -0.39 -12.27
CA GLN A 89 6.79 0.61 -13.20
C GLN A 89 7.69 -0.01 -14.30
N THR A 90 8.35 -1.13 -14.02
CA THR A 90 9.24 -1.85 -14.94
C THR A 90 8.73 -3.26 -15.24
N ARG A 91 7.44 -3.38 -15.64
CA ARG A 91 6.72 -4.65 -15.89
C ARG A 91 7.41 -5.62 -16.89
N SER A 92 8.49 -5.23 -17.57
CA SER A 92 9.19 -6.05 -18.56
C SER A 92 10.65 -6.45 -18.23
N GLU A 93 11.30 -5.92 -17.18
CA GLU A 93 12.76 -6.05 -17.02
C GLU A 93 13.24 -6.63 -15.68
N THR A 94 12.34 -6.93 -14.72
CA THR A 94 12.80 -7.46 -13.43
C THR A 94 13.04 -8.96 -13.48
N THR A 95 14.32 -9.34 -13.53
CA THR A 95 14.81 -10.72 -13.38
C THR A 95 14.17 -11.39 -12.15
N PRO A 96 13.59 -12.61 -12.27
CA PRO A 96 12.90 -13.31 -11.17
C PRO A 96 13.79 -13.54 -9.93
N MET A 97 15.11 -13.49 -10.09
CA MET A 97 16.09 -13.62 -9.02
C MET A 97 16.03 -12.47 -7.98
N TRP A 98 15.71 -11.24 -8.37
CA TRP A 98 15.64 -10.10 -7.43
C TRP A 98 14.41 -10.17 -6.52
N SER A 99 13.27 -10.59 -7.06
CA SER A 99 12.04 -10.79 -6.27
C SER A 99 12.19 -11.88 -5.21
N ALA A 100 12.96 -12.94 -5.49
CA ALA A 100 13.27 -13.97 -4.52
C ALA A 100 14.09 -13.43 -3.32
N VAL A 101 15.03 -12.50 -3.54
CA VAL A 101 15.83 -11.88 -2.47
C VAL A 101 14.96 -11.04 -1.54
N VAL A 102 14.03 -10.25 -2.10
CA VAL A 102 13.18 -9.37 -1.28
C VAL A 102 12.10 -10.15 -0.54
N TRP A 103 11.51 -11.18 -1.17
CA TRP A 103 10.64 -12.13 -0.46
C TRP A 103 11.40 -12.89 0.62
N GLY A 104 12.63 -13.31 0.32
CA GLY A 104 13.53 -13.96 1.26
C GLY A 104 13.80 -13.10 2.50
N GLY A 105 14.15 -11.82 2.31
CA GLY A 105 14.37 -10.88 3.41
C GLY A 105 13.13 -10.65 4.28
N PHE A 106 11.95 -10.53 3.67
CA PHE A 106 10.70 -10.39 4.40
C PHE A 106 10.34 -11.66 5.20
N MET A 107 10.45 -12.84 4.59
CA MET A 107 10.21 -14.13 5.27
C MET A 107 11.23 -14.36 6.40
N LEU A 108 12.50 -14.00 6.17
CA LEU A 108 13.53 -14.05 7.19
C LEU A 108 13.18 -13.14 8.38
N ALA A 109 12.73 -11.92 8.13
CA ALA A 109 12.32 -10.99 9.18
C ALA A 109 11.10 -11.51 9.98
N MET A 110 10.11 -12.08 9.28
CA MET A 110 8.95 -12.74 9.90
C MET A 110 9.39 -13.91 10.77
N ALA A 111 10.29 -14.76 10.27
CA ALA A 111 10.83 -15.91 10.99
C ALA A 111 11.66 -15.50 12.21
N LEU A 112 12.53 -14.49 12.09
CA LEU A 112 13.34 -13.97 13.19
C LEU A 112 12.47 -13.39 14.32
N THR A 113 11.40 -12.67 13.97
CA THR A 113 10.47 -12.10 14.94
C THR A 113 9.63 -13.18 15.61
N ALA A 114 9.10 -14.14 14.84
CA ALA A 114 8.34 -15.27 15.38
C ALA A 114 9.22 -16.16 16.27
N TRP A 115 10.47 -16.40 15.87
CA TRP A 115 11.46 -17.15 16.65
C TRP A 115 11.83 -16.41 17.95
N GLY A 116 12.02 -15.09 17.89
CA GLY A 116 12.23 -14.25 19.06
C GLY A 116 11.07 -14.33 20.06
N LEU A 117 9.82 -14.35 19.57
CA LEU A 117 8.63 -14.56 20.42
C LEU A 117 8.55 -15.98 20.98
N TRP A 118 9.01 -16.98 20.22
CA TRP A 118 9.00 -18.37 20.66
C TRP A 118 10.00 -18.62 21.80
N ARG A 119 11.18 -18.01 21.72
CA ARG A 119 12.29 -18.19 22.68
C ARG A 119 12.01 -17.58 24.06
N MET A 120 11.05 -16.67 24.19
CA MET A 120 10.75 -15.94 25.43
C MET A 120 9.83 -16.77 26.35
N ASP A 121 10.33 -17.14 27.53
CA ASP A 121 9.56 -17.81 28.59
C ASP A 121 8.82 -16.76 29.42
N ILE A 122 7.71 -16.25 28.87
CA ILE A 122 6.83 -15.24 29.49
C ILE A 122 5.40 -15.78 29.52
N GLN A 123 4.61 -15.30 30.49
CA GLN A 123 3.17 -15.57 30.59
C GLN A 123 2.47 -15.51 29.21
N PRO A 124 1.67 -16.54 28.86
CA PRO A 124 1.12 -16.72 27.51
C PRO A 124 0.25 -15.55 27.04
N VAL A 125 -0.37 -14.82 27.97
CA VAL A 125 -1.20 -13.63 27.69
C VAL A 125 -0.39 -12.51 27.05
N TRP A 126 0.81 -12.21 27.57
CA TRP A 126 1.67 -11.14 27.03
C TRP A 126 2.24 -11.52 25.67
N LYS A 127 2.57 -12.79 25.49
CA LYS A 127 3.04 -13.33 24.20
C LYS A 127 1.96 -13.23 23.12
N ALA A 128 0.71 -13.54 23.46
CA ALA A 128 -0.42 -13.37 22.55
C ALA A 128 -0.66 -11.90 22.20
N TYR A 129 -0.62 -10.99 23.19
CA TYR A 129 -0.75 -9.55 22.96
C TYR A 129 0.33 -9.03 21.99
N LEU A 130 1.61 -9.40 22.21
CA LEU A 130 2.71 -9.03 21.32
C LEU A 130 2.50 -9.59 19.90
N ALA A 131 2.15 -10.86 19.77
CA ALA A 131 1.90 -11.49 18.48
C ALA A 131 0.77 -10.79 17.71
N VAL A 132 -0.34 -10.46 18.37
CA VAL A 132 -1.46 -9.73 17.74
C VAL A 132 -1.04 -8.31 17.36
N SER A 133 -0.33 -7.60 18.25
CA SER A 133 0.14 -6.24 17.98
C SER A 133 1.11 -6.19 16.78
N TRP A 134 1.97 -7.20 16.65
CA TRP A 134 2.86 -7.38 15.50
C TRP A 134 2.14 -7.62 14.19
N LEU A 135 1.17 -8.54 14.18
CA LEU A 135 0.35 -8.82 13.00
C LEU A 135 -0.45 -7.58 12.59
N PHE A 136 -1.00 -6.86 13.58
CA PHE A 136 -1.72 -5.62 13.36
C PHE A 136 -0.81 -4.51 12.81
N LEU A 137 0.42 -4.42 13.31
CA LEU A 137 1.45 -3.50 12.80
C LEU A 137 1.75 -3.78 11.32
N ILE A 138 2.01 -5.04 10.96
CA ILE A 138 2.28 -5.44 9.57
C ILE A 138 1.09 -5.11 8.65
N SER A 139 -0.13 -5.43 9.07
CA SER A 139 -1.35 -5.11 8.31
C SER A 139 -1.48 -3.62 8.07
N THR A 140 -1.14 -2.81 9.08
CA THR A 140 -1.22 -1.35 8.96
C THR A 140 -0.11 -0.77 8.09
N VAL A 141 1.11 -1.33 8.11
CA VAL A 141 2.18 -0.97 7.16
C VAL A 141 1.74 -1.26 5.71
N PHE A 142 1.14 -2.42 5.46
CA PHE A 142 0.63 -2.74 4.12
C PHE A 142 -0.53 -1.85 3.68
N THR A 143 -1.40 -1.48 4.61
CA THR A 143 -2.47 -0.51 4.36
C THR A 143 -1.88 0.84 3.98
N LEU A 144 -0.91 1.34 4.74
CA LEU A 144 -0.20 2.59 4.43
C LEU A 144 0.49 2.52 3.06
N ALA A 145 1.13 1.40 2.74
CA ALA A 145 1.75 1.17 1.44
C ALA A 145 0.75 1.24 0.28
N LYS A 146 -0.45 0.65 0.45
CA LYS A 146 -1.54 0.75 -0.55
C LYS A 146 -2.06 2.18 -0.66
N THR A 147 -2.32 2.86 0.44
CA THR A 147 -2.78 4.26 0.44
C THR A 147 -1.77 5.20 -0.24
N LEU A 148 -0.47 5.01 -0.01
CA LEU A 148 0.56 5.77 -0.74
C LEU A 148 0.56 5.44 -2.23
N ARG A 149 0.37 4.17 -2.60
CA ARG A 149 0.25 3.75 -4.00
C ARG A 149 -0.95 4.41 -4.69
N ASP A 150 -2.12 4.35 -4.07
CA ASP A 150 -3.34 4.94 -4.62
C ASP A 150 -3.19 6.46 -4.79
N ALA A 151 -2.53 7.14 -3.84
CA ALA A 151 -2.22 8.56 -3.94
C ALA A 151 -1.22 8.89 -5.07
N HIS A 152 -0.30 7.97 -5.41
CA HIS A 152 0.63 8.14 -6.51
C HIS A 152 -0.01 7.91 -7.88
N ASP A 153 -0.88 6.91 -8.01
CA ASP A 153 -1.58 6.61 -9.27
C ASP A 153 -2.45 7.80 -9.69
N VAL A 154 -3.17 8.43 -8.76
CA VAL A 154 -3.97 9.65 -9.02
C VAL A 154 -3.11 10.80 -9.57
N ARG A 155 -1.91 11.02 -9.01
CA ARG A 155 -0.99 12.07 -9.49
C ARG A 155 -0.44 11.80 -10.89
N GLN A 156 -0.26 10.53 -11.27
CA GLN A 156 0.17 10.19 -12.63
C GLN A 156 -0.93 10.44 -13.65
N TYR A 157 -2.19 10.13 -13.31
CA TYR A 157 -3.33 10.45 -14.17
C TYR A 157 -3.49 11.96 -14.38
N GLU A 158 -3.34 12.78 -13.34
CA GLU A 158 -3.39 14.25 -13.45
C GLU A 158 -2.29 14.79 -14.39
N ARG A 159 -1.04 14.31 -14.26
CA ARG A 159 0.06 14.74 -15.13
C ARG A 159 -0.15 14.39 -16.60
N ARG A 160 -0.72 13.22 -16.89
CA ARG A 160 -1.05 12.81 -18.27
C ARG A 160 -2.15 13.68 -18.88
N MET A 161 -3.14 14.09 -18.09
CA MET A 161 -4.19 15.00 -18.55
C MET A 161 -3.65 16.40 -18.82
N GLN A 162 -2.77 16.91 -17.96
CA GLN A 162 -2.10 18.20 -18.18
C GLN A 162 -1.22 18.18 -19.43
N GLN A 163 -0.48 17.10 -19.68
CA GLN A 163 0.32 16.95 -20.89
C GLN A 163 -0.53 16.89 -22.17
N ARG A 164 -1.67 16.18 -22.13
CA ARG A 164 -2.62 16.14 -23.26
C ARG A 164 -3.26 17.51 -23.52
N ALA A 165 -3.64 18.23 -22.47
CA ALA A 165 -4.20 19.59 -22.60
C ALA A 165 -3.17 20.59 -23.16
N ALA A 166 -1.90 20.49 -22.73
CA ALA A 166 -0.82 21.33 -23.24
C ALA A 166 -0.52 21.05 -24.73
N ALA A 167 -0.48 19.78 -25.15
CA ALA A 167 -0.27 19.43 -26.56
C ALA A 167 -1.37 20.01 -27.47
N LEU A 168 -2.64 19.88 -27.08
CA LEU A 168 -3.78 20.43 -27.84
C LEU A 168 -3.80 21.96 -27.90
N GLY A 169 -3.19 22.65 -26.94
CA GLY A 169 -3.08 24.11 -26.92
C GLY A 169 -1.89 24.66 -27.70
N THR A 170 -0.97 23.81 -28.16
CA THR A 170 0.22 24.24 -28.92
C THR A 170 -0.01 24.18 -30.44
N ASP A 171 -1.07 23.48 -30.89
CA ASP A 171 -1.43 23.29 -32.30
C ASP A 171 -2.53 24.27 -32.81
N ALA A 172 -2.88 25.31 -32.02
CA ALA A 172 -3.88 26.33 -32.33
C ALA A 172 -3.28 27.74 -32.32
#